data_AF-A0A9X0CIF0-F1
#
_entry.id   AF-A0A9X0CIF0-F1
#
_cell.length_a   1.000
_cell.length_b   1.000
_cell.length_c   1.000
_cell.angle_alpha   90.00
_cell.angle_beta   90.00
_cell.angle_gamma   90.00
#
_symmetry.space_group_name_H-M   'P 1'
#
loop_
_entity.id
_entity.type
_entity.pdbx_description
1 polymer ?
#
loop_
_entity_poly.entity_id
_entity_poly.type
_entity_poly.pdbx_seq_one_letter_code
_entity_poly.pdbx_strand_id
1 'polypeptide(L)'
;MGGNQSNLPPRPMGFDQLCVVIRETDKLRIVLGTDHEISIIRQVIEETWPRGIQQEMFKLNGVHEFKLKGNPFSVATSSSDAIMSRKMAGSVLHRLYRDGWRLQVSSDLTRTTDLTTWIFKKDPLATCPTQPFLIVGLSSWDTLMVLNAPMDFHQMFKDVMEKSWPNGIQRWTYENDVLLIKLKGNPWCANGEDTVHARVLLHTLINELLLKQWKLYGNSNLKGSANTLFFEHDPNIAPGMQPPPVHVTMSFNSNDKLRLIGFPEGMVSAVRNIIQTFWSRGIQEESRYSDSWQFKLRGTPWWASGDEAVDSRFLVLKLIEAVQAYGWSVVASVDCSRKDSDKSSLIFRQSQPRQSPFFCLSLNETDKMRLINAPEDVAKVCQDVIQSQYVLGVKRVQLYGTSLEFKLLGNPWSGGFDGHDGIHGRNVICHLFHALASRHWRPVTSADVSGKYIHQDKGPDYPLDVDSIFFTYDPTAVPASASPYAQPQYTQPPPYGLLPPGEAAPPFAPPAYGVYPNQ
;
A
#
# COMPACT_ATOMS: atom_id res chain seq x y z
N MET A 1 19.97 18.04 -27.01
CA MET A 1 19.84 17.38 -28.32
C MET A 1 18.83 16.27 -28.17
N GLY A 2 17.71 16.36 -28.89
CA GLY A 2 16.52 15.53 -28.67
C GLY A 2 16.76 14.10 -29.12
N GLY A 3 16.79 13.17 -28.17
CA GLY A 3 16.61 11.76 -28.46
C GLY A 3 15.14 11.51 -28.80
N ASN A 4 14.89 10.75 -29.87
CA ASN A 4 13.56 10.22 -30.17
C ASN A 4 13.00 9.57 -28.90
N GLN A 5 11.95 10.17 -28.32
CA GLN A 5 11.29 9.62 -27.15
C GLN A 5 10.66 8.29 -27.56
N SER A 6 11.08 7.21 -26.91
CA SER A 6 10.54 5.89 -27.21
C SER A 6 9.10 5.83 -26.71
N ASN A 7 8.15 5.62 -27.62
CA ASN A 7 6.75 5.43 -27.27
C ASN A 7 6.55 4.13 -26.46
N LEU A 8 5.48 4.06 -25.68
CA LEU A 8 5.07 2.82 -25.05
C LEU A 8 4.70 1.78 -26.12
N PRO A 9 4.83 0.47 -25.82
CA PRO A 9 4.25 -0.57 -26.64
C PRO A 9 2.73 -0.35 -26.76
N PRO A 10 2.11 -0.70 -27.90
CA PRO A 10 0.66 -0.64 -28.04
C PRO A 10 -0.03 -1.43 -26.93
N ARG A 11 -1.08 -0.86 -26.34
CA ARG A 11 -1.91 -1.56 -25.35
C ARG A 11 -2.46 -2.86 -25.97
N PRO A 12 -2.28 -4.03 -25.33
CA PRO A 12 -2.86 -5.28 -25.82
C PRO A 12 -4.39 -5.21 -25.89
N MET A 13 -4.99 -5.92 -26.85
CA MET A 13 -6.45 -6.05 -26.89
C MET A 13 -6.96 -6.79 -25.65
N GLY A 14 -8.03 -6.28 -25.05
CA GLY A 14 -8.61 -6.87 -23.83
C GLY A 14 -7.76 -6.71 -22.57
N PHE A 15 -6.72 -5.87 -22.59
CA PHE A 15 -5.85 -5.66 -21.45
C PHE A 15 -6.60 -5.09 -20.25
N ASP A 16 -6.54 -5.80 -19.12
CA ASP A 16 -7.39 -5.61 -17.94
C ASP A 16 -6.72 -4.79 -16.83
N GLN A 17 -5.59 -4.13 -17.11
CA GLN A 17 -4.87 -3.29 -16.16
C GLN A 17 -4.78 -1.85 -16.65
N LEU A 18 -4.90 -0.90 -15.72
CA LEU A 18 -4.54 0.50 -15.94
C LEU A 18 -4.00 1.09 -14.64
N CYS A 19 -3.32 2.24 -14.72
CA CYS A 19 -3.04 3.01 -13.52
C CYS A 19 -3.32 4.50 -13.66
N VAL A 20 -3.65 5.12 -12.53
CA VAL A 20 -3.84 6.56 -12.39
C VAL A 20 -2.80 7.07 -11.40
N VAL A 21 -2.00 8.03 -11.83
CA VAL A 21 -0.89 8.64 -11.08
C VAL A 21 -1.29 10.03 -10.66
N ILE A 22 -1.13 10.32 -9.37
CA ILE A 22 -1.34 11.65 -8.79
C ILE A 22 0.02 12.30 -8.63
N ARG A 23 0.21 13.47 -9.24
CA ARG A 23 1.51 14.17 -9.23
C ARG A 23 1.40 15.54 -8.62
N GLU A 24 2.41 15.91 -7.85
CA GLU A 24 2.51 17.26 -7.34
C GLU A 24 2.76 18.26 -8.49
N THR A 25 2.22 19.47 -8.43
CA THR A 25 1.21 19.94 -7.46
C THR A 25 -0.22 19.82 -7.99
N ASP A 26 -0.38 19.48 -9.27
CA ASP A 26 -1.60 19.75 -10.04
C ASP A 26 -1.90 18.79 -11.18
N LYS A 27 -1.27 17.60 -11.25
CA LYS A 27 -1.45 16.69 -12.38
C LYS A 27 -2.04 15.34 -12.00
N LEU A 28 -2.92 14.85 -12.87
CA LEU A 28 -3.39 13.46 -12.91
C LEU A 28 -2.93 12.85 -14.22
N ARG A 29 -2.38 11.64 -14.16
CA ARG A 29 -1.90 10.94 -15.35
C ARG A 29 -2.45 9.53 -15.41
N ILE A 30 -3.01 9.15 -16.55
CA ILE A 30 -3.57 7.84 -16.80
C ILE A 30 -2.62 7.11 -17.73
N VAL A 31 -2.13 5.95 -17.31
CA VAL A 31 -1.26 5.08 -18.11
C VAL A 31 -2.06 3.83 -18.46
N LEU A 32 -2.05 3.47 -19.75
CA LEU A 32 -2.86 2.36 -20.27
C LEU A 32 -4.35 2.57 -19.94
N GLY A 33 -4.88 3.78 -20.11
CA GLY A 33 -6.32 4.06 -20.14
C GLY A 33 -6.80 4.21 -21.58
N THR A 34 -8.07 3.89 -21.86
CA THR A 34 -8.68 4.22 -23.15
C THR A 34 -9.38 5.58 -23.09
N ASP A 35 -9.87 6.08 -24.22
CA ASP A 35 -10.67 7.31 -24.27
C ASP A 35 -11.89 7.24 -23.34
N HIS A 36 -12.43 6.04 -23.10
CA HIS A 36 -13.52 5.81 -22.16
C HIS A 36 -13.13 6.15 -20.72
N GLU A 37 -12.07 5.54 -20.17
CA GLU A 37 -11.62 5.84 -18.80
C GLU A 37 -11.12 7.28 -18.65
N ILE A 38 -10.50 7.83 -19.70
CA ILE A 38 -10.11 9.24 -19.73
C ILE A 38 -11.35 10.14 -19.63
N SER A 39 -12.44 9.81 -20.35
CA SER A 39 -13.69 10.57 -20.28
C SER A 39 -14.34 10.52 -18.90
N ILE A 40 -14.31 9.37 -18.24
CA ILE A 40 -14.82 9.21 -16.86
C ILE A 40 -14.07 10.15 -15.93
N ILE A 41 -12.74 10.15 -15.97
CA ILE A 41 -11.91 10.99 -15.08
C ILE A 41 -12.10 12.47 -15.41
N ARG A 42 -12.20 12.84 -16.70
CA ARG A 42 -12.48 14.22 -17.12
C ARG A 42 -13.78 14.74 -16.51
N GLN A 43 -14.87 13.98 -16.63
CA GLN A 43 -16.17 14.34 -16.06
C GLN A 43 -16.09 14.53 -14.54
N VAL A 44 -15.40 13.63 -13.83
CA VAL A 44 -15.21 13.79 -12.37
C VAL A 44 -14.49 15.09 -12.05
N ILE A 45 -13.41 15.41 -12.77
CA ILE A 45 -12.65 16.65 -12.54
C ILE A 45 -13.55 17.87 -12.75
N GLU A 46 -14.31 17.91 -13.86
CA GLU A 46 -15.21 19.03 -14.18
C GLU A 46 -16.31 19.23 -13.13
N GLU A 47 -16.84 18.15 -12.56
CA GLU A 47 -17.88 18.21 -11.54
C GLU A 47 -17.36 18.55 -10.14
N THR A 48 -16.13 18.12 -9.79
CA THR A 48 -15.63 18.16 -8.41
C THR A 48 -14.52 19.16 -8.17
N TRP A 49 -13.90 19.70 -9.22
CA TRP A 49 -12.86 20.71 -9.16
C TRP A 49 -13.30 21.98 -9.89
N PRO A 50 -13.90 22.97 -9.21
CA PRO A 50 -14.52 24.14 -9.85
C PRO A 50 -13.59 24.98 -10.73
N ARG A 51 -12.28 24.96 -10.45
CA ARG A 51 -11.30 25.67 -11.28
C ARG A 51 -11.09 24.99 -12.64
N GLY A 52 -11.45 23.72 -12.76
CA GLY A 52 -11.40 22.93 -13.98
C GLY A 52 -9.99 22.53 -14.42
N ILE A 53 -9.93 22.00 -15.63
CA ILE A 53 -8.70 21.55 -16.30
C ILE A 53 -7.99 22.76 -16.92
N GLN A 54 -6.69 22.87 -16.70
CA GLN A 54 -5.82 23.86 -17.33
C GLN A 54 -5.34 23.39 -18.70
N GLN A 55 -4.94 22.12 -18.80
CA GLN A 55 -4.38 21.54 -20.00
C GLN A 55 -4.56 20.03 -20.01
N GLU A 56 -4.75 19.46 -21.20
CA GLU A 56 -4.69 18.01 -21.44
C GLU A 56 -3.56 17.71 -22.43
N MET A 57 -2.83 16.63 -22.18
CA MET A 57 -1.73 16.19 -23.04
C MET A 57 -1.76 14.68 -23.25
N PHE A 58 -1.64 14.26 -24.50
CA PHE A 58 -1.37 12.87 -24.85
C PHE A 58 0.14 12.65 -24.98
N LYS A 59 0.65 11.59 -24.35
CA LYS A 59 2.08 11.25 -24.30
C LYS A 59 2.28 9.76 -24.64
N LEU A 60 3.40 9.48 -25.30
CA LEU A 60 3.97 8.14 -25.49
C LEU A 60 3.00 7.04 -25.98
N ASN A 61 2.01 7.37 -26.80
CA ASN A 61 1.04 6.41 -27.39
C ASN A 61 0.28 5.55 -26.37
N GLY A 62 -0.20 6.14 -25.28
CA GLY A 62 -1.04 5.43 -24.31
C GLY A 62 -1.16 6.10 -22.95
N VAL A 63 -0.71 7.36 -22.84
CA VAL A 63 -0.75 8.12 -21.60
C VAL A 63 -1.48 9.43 -21.81
N HIS A 64 -2.45 9.69 -20.94
CA HIS A 64 -3.18 10.95 -20.90
C HIS A 64 -2.87 11.69 -19.61
N GLU A 65 -2.50 12.97 -19.70
CA GLU A 65 -2.19 13.80 -18.54
C GLU A 65 -3.14 15.01 -18.49
N PHE A 66 -3.85 15.13 -17.37
CA PHE A 66 -4.58 16.33 -16.98
C PHE A 66 -3.67 17.19 -16.12
N LYS A 67 -3.53 18.48 -16.48
CA LYS A 67 -3.02 19.53 -15.60
C LYS A 67 -4.21 20.35 -15.14
N LEU A 68 -4.42 20.45 -13.83
CA LEU A 68 -5.55 21.12 -13.21
C LEU A 68 -5.21 22.59 -12.90
N LYS A 69 -6.20 23.49 -12.95
CA LYS A 69 -5.97 24.87 -12.49
C LYS A 69 -5.82 24.91 -10.97
N GLY A 70 -4.77 25.55 -10.48
CA GLY A 70 -4.46 25.64 -9.04
C GLY A 70 -3.50 24.54 -8.57
N ASN A 71 -3.56 24.16 -7.30
CA ASN A 71 -2.64 23.20 -6.68
C ASN A 71 -3.37 22.16 -5.83
N PRO A 72 -4.24 21.30 -6.44
CA PRO A 72 -5.06 20.33 -5.71
C PRO A 72 -4.25 19.31 -4.90
N PHE A 73 -3.01 19.04 -5.29
CA PHE A 73 -2.15 18.01 -4.69
C PHE A 73 -0.97 18.61 -3.92
N SER A 74 -0.93 19.93 -3.71
CA SER A 74 0.10 20.53 -2.86
C SER A 74 -0.16 20.28 -1.38
N VAL A 75 0.92 20.06 -0.61
CA VAL A 75 0.92 20.02 0.85
C VAL A 75 0.45 21.35 1.45
N ALA A 76 0.84 22.47 0.84
CA ALA A 76 0.53 23.83 1.30
C ALA A 76 -0.70 24.40 0.57
N THR A 77 -1.87 23.83 0.81
CA THR A 77 -3.13 24.33 0.24
C THR A 77 -4.19 24.62 1.30
N SER A 78 -5.23 25.37 0.91
CA SER A 78 -6.33 25.72 1.82
C SER A 78 -7.12 24.48 2.24
N SER A 79 -7.81 24.57 3.39
CA SER A 79 -8.72 23.51 3.83
C SER A 79 -9.83 23.22 2.80
N SER A 80 -10.32 24.25 2.09
CA SER A 80 -11.30 24.09 1.02
C SER A 80 -10.76 23.28 -0.16
N ASP A 81 -9.55 23.60 -0.65
CA ASP A 81 -8.89 22.87 -1.73
C ASP A 81 -8.53 21.43 -1.29
N ALA A 82 -8.23 21.21 0.00
CA ALA A 82 -8.03 19.88 0.57
C ALA A 82 -9.31 19.03 0.56
N ILE A 83 -10.46 19.62 0.93
CA ILE A 83 -11.77 18.96 0.87
C ILE A 83 -12.10 18.59 -0.57
N MET A 84 -12.01 19.54 -1.50
CA MET A 84 -12.33 19.32 -2.92
C MET A 84 -11.42 18.27 -3.57
N SER A 85 -10.11 18.32 -3.28
CA SER A 85 -9.13 17.34 -3.78
C SER A 85 -9.45 15.90 -3.31
N ARG A 86 -9.82 15.72 -2.04
CA ARG A 86 -10.22 14.41 -1.51
C ARG A 86 -11.56 13.93 -2.07
N LYS A 87 -12.56 14.84 -2.21
CA LYS A 87 -13.83 14.51 -2.86
C LYS A 87 -13.62 14.07 -4.32
N MET A 88 -12.78 14.80 -5.08
CA MET A 88 -12.40 14.43 -6.45
C MET A 88 -11.75 13.04 -6.49
N ALA A 89 -10.78 12.77 -5.62
CA ALA A 89 -10.12 11.47 -5.52
C ALA A 89 -11.12 10.33 -5.24
N GLY A 90 -12.01 10.51 -4.25
CA GLY A 90 -13.06 9.54 -3.94
C GLY A 90 -14.03 9.32 -5.11
N SER A 91 -14.40 10.38 -5.82
CA SER A 91 -15.26 10.30 -7.01
C SER A 91 -14.59 9.60 -8.19
N VAL A 92 -13.28 9.79 -8.40
CA VAL A 92 -12.52 9.05 -9.43
C VAL A 92 -12.55 7.55 -9.10
N LEU A 93 -12.21 7.17 -7.86
CA LEU A 93 -12.27 5.78 -7.42
C LEU A 93 -13.67 5.19 -7.59
N HIS A 94 -14.71 5.94 -7.21
CA HIS A 94 -16.10 5.46 -7.28
C HIS A 94 -16.59 5.28 -8.72
N ARG A 95 -16.32 6.23 -9.62
CA ARG A 95 -16.76 6.11 -11.02
C ARG A 95 -16.01 5.04 -11.78
N LEU A 96 -14.72 4.87 -11.53
CA LEU A 96 -13.94 3.77 -12.10
C LEU A 96 -14.46 2.41 -11.58
N TYR A 97 -14.73 2.30 -10.29
CA TYR A 97 -15.31 1.08 -9.72
C TYR A 97 -16.70 0.76 -10.30
N ARG A 98 -17.56 1.76 -10.48
CA ARG A 98 -18.84 1.58 -11.17
C ARG A 98 -18.69 1.09 -12.62
N ASP A 99 -17.59 1.44 -13.27
CA ASP A 99 -17.23 0.94 -14.59
C ASP A 99 -16.53 -0.44 -14.54
N GLY A 100 -16.43 -1.08 -13.37
CA GLY A 100 -15.78 -2.38 -13.16
C GLY A 100 -14.27 -2.30 -12.98
N TRP A 101 -13.68 -1.12 -12.77
CA TRP A 101 -12.25 -0.99 -12.44
C TRP A 101 -12.04 -0.98 -10.94
N ARG A 102 -11.52 -2.09 -10.38
CA ARG A 102 -11.23 -2.19 -8.95
C ARG A 102 -9.78 -1.83 -8.64
N LEU A 103 -9.60 -1.02 -7.60
CA LEU A 103 -8.28 -0.72 -7.07
C LEU A 103 -7.66 -2.00 -6.51
N GLN A 104 -6.48 -2.38 -7.00
CA GLN A 104 -5.72 -3.49 -6.46
C GLN A 104 -4.79 -3.01 -5.34
N VAL A 105 -4.01 -1.95 -5.62
CA VAL A 105 -3.11 -1.29 -4.66
C VAL A 105 -2.95 0.19 -5.00
N SER A 106 -2.69 1.00 -3.98
CA SER A 106 -1.98 2.28 -4.06
C SER A 106 -0.50 2.03 -3.82
N SER A 107 0.38 2.74 -4.52
CA SER A 107 1.83 2.57 -4.36
C SER A 107 2.59 3.85 -4.67
N ASP A 108 3.54 4.20 -3.82
CA ASP A 108 4.38 5.39 -3.99
C ASP A 108 5.64 4.98 -4.76
N LEU A 109 5.53 4.99 -6.09
CA LEU A 109 6.51 4.42 -7.03
C LEU A 109 7.64 5.39 -7.45
N THR A 110 7.78 6.53 -6.77
CA THR A 110 8.79 7.53 -7.14
C THR A 110 9.35 8.27 -5.94
N ARG A 111 10.58 8.73 -6.08
CA ARG A 111 11.31 9.41 -5.00
C ARG A 111 10.97 10.88 -4.80
N THR A 112 10.30 11.54 -5.76
CA THR A 112 10.16 13.01 -5.74
C THR A 112 8.78 13.56 -6.15
N THR A 113 8.33 13.37 -7.40
CA THR A 113 7.24 14.21 -7.96
C THR A 113 5.83 13.62 -7.91
N ASP A 114 5.71 12.30 -7.79
CA ASP A 114 4.41 11.63 -7.82
C ASP A 114 4.07 11.23 -6.38
N LEU A 115 2.85 11.57 -5.98
CA LEU A 115 2.37 11.28 -4.64
C LEU A 115 1.94 9.85 -4.50
N THR A 116 1.25 9.30 -5.51
CA THR A 116 0.82 7.91 -5.49
C THR A 116 0.51 7.42 -6.89
N THR A 117 0.52 6.10 -7.07
CA THR A 117 0.02 5.40 -8.25
C THR A 117 -1.06 4.41 -7.84
N TRP A 118 -2.29 4.64 -8.29
CA TRP A 118 -3.39 3.69 -8.15
C TRP A 118 -3.37 2.69 -9.30
N ILE A 119 -3.24 1.41 -9.00
CA ILE A 119 -3.24 0.33 -10.00
C ILE A 119 -4.59 -0.38 -9.93
N PHE A 120 -5.27 -0.44 -11.08
CA PHE A 120 -6.62 -0.99 -11.18
C PHE A 120 -6.64 -2.24 -12.07
N LYS A 121 -7.50 -3.19 -11.71
CA LYS A 121 -7.87 -4.33 -12.53
C LYS A 121 -9.33 -4.27 -12.95
N LYS A 122 -9.61 -4.60 -14.20
CA LYS A 122 -10.99 -4.78 -14.68
C LYS A 122 -11.58 -6.04 -14.05
N ASP A 123 -12.66 -5.87 -13.30
CA ASP A 123 -13.50 -6.90 -12.70
C ASP A 123 -14.95 -6.57 -13.06
N PRO A 124 -15.46 -7.11 -14.20
CA PRO A 124 -16.80 -6.80 -14.68
C PRO A 124 -17.91 -7.40 -13.78
N LEU A 125 -17.55 -8.30 -12.87
CA LEU A 125 -18.48 -8.91 -11.91
C LEU A 125 -18.53 -8.13 -10.60
N ALA A 126 -17.71 -7.07 -10.46
CA ALA A 126 -17.66 -6.31 -9.24
C ALA A 126 -18.92 -5.46 -9.05
N THR A 127 -19.59 -5.66 -7.92
CA THR A 127 -20.70 -4.80 -7.52
C THR A 127 -20.16 -3.54 -6.88
N CYS A 128 -20.24 -2.42 -7.58
CA CYS A 128 -19.90 -1.12 -7.01
C CYS A 128 -20.84 -0.77 -5.85
N PRO A 129 -20.33 -0.18 -4.75
CA PRO A 129 -21.18 0.32 -3.68
C PRO A 129 -22.16 1.37 -4.22
N THR A 130 -23.39 1.36 -3.71
CA THR A 130 -24.41 2.36 -4.06
C THR A 130 -24.14 3.72 -3.44
N GLN A 131 -23.48 3.73 -2.29
CA GLN A 131 -23.11 4.93 -1.55
C GLN A 131 -21.71 5.42 -2.00
N PRO A 132 -21.47 6.74 -1.98
CA PRO A 132 -20.13 7.28 -2.19
C PRO A 132 -19.18 6.78 -1.10
N PHE A 133 -17.88 6.76 -1.40
CA PHE A 133 -16.87 6.43 -0.40
C PHE A 133 -16.93 7.39 0.79
N LEU A 134 -16.89 6.82 2.00
CA LEU A 134 -16.56 7.55 3.22
C LEU A 134 -15.05 7.77 3.21
N ILE A 135 -14.61 9.01 3.43
CA ILE A 135 -13.21 9.39 3.32
C ILE A 135 -12.70 9.88 4.68
N VAL A 136 -11.56 9.35 5.12
CA VAL A 136 -10.86 9.81 6.32
C VAL A 136 -9.46 10.28 5.93
N GLY A 137 -9.25 11.60 5.94
CA GLY A 137 -7.97 12.22 5.62
C GLY A 137 -7.18 12.64 6.85
N LEU A 138 -5.96 12.12 7.00
CA LEU A 138 -5.00 12.58 8.01
C LEU A 138 -4.49 13.98 7.62
N SER A 139 -5.01 15.01 8.29
CA SER A 139 -4.89 16.41 7.86
C SER A 139 -4.07 17.22 8.85
N SER A 140 -3.23 18.12 8.32
CA SER A 140 -2.28 18.87 9.15
C SER A 140 -1.49 17.90 10.05
N TRP A 141 -1.10 18.29 11.26
CA TRP A 141 -0.39 17.40 12.19
C TRP A 141 -1.30 16.69 13.20
N ASP A 142 -2.57 17.11 13.28
CA ASP A 142 -3.43 16.79 14.42
C ASP A 142 -4.92 16.64 14.11
N THR A 143 -5.32 16.68 12.84
CA THR A 143 -6.74 16.72 12.46
C THR A 143 -7.13 15.51 11.64
N LEU A 144 -8.25 14.86 11.96
CA LEU A 144 -8.97 13.98 11.04
C LEU A 144 -9.97 14.81 10.26
N MET A 145 -9.94 14.71 8.94
CA MET A 145 -10.97 15.25 8.05
C MET A 145 -11.81 14.10 7.54
N VAL A 146 -13.08 14.06 7.92
CA VAL A 146 -14.03 13.02 7.52
C VAL A 146 -15.04 13.61 6.54
N LEU A 147 -15.22 12.94 5.40
CA LEU A 147 -16.14 13.33 4.33
C LEU A 147 -17.10 12.18 4.02
N ASN A 148 -18.33 12.52 3.66
CA ASN A 148 -19.40 11.58 3.28
C ASN A 148 -19.74 10.54 4.36
N ALA A 149 -19.42 10.81 5.63
CA ALA A 149 -19.84 9.94 6.72
C ALA A 149 -21.32 10.19 7.08
N PRO A 150 -22.10 9.13 7.33
CA PRO A 150 -23.42 9.26 7.93
C PRO A 150 -23.39 10.04 9.25
N MET A 151 -24.39 10.89 9.49
CA MET A 151 -24.47 11.74 10.69
C MET A 151 -24.49 10.95 12.00
N ASP A 152 -25.10 9.77 12.00
CA ASP A 152 -25.16 8.87 13.15
C ASP A 152 -23.79 8.27 13.53
N PHE A 153 -22.75 8.43 12.68
CA PHE A 153 -21.40 7.98 13.00
C PHE A 153 -20.63 8.95 13.90
N HIS A 154 -21.15 10.16 14.12
CA HIS A 154 -20.47 11.19 14.92
C HIS A 154 -20.15 10.70 16.34
N GLN A 155 -21.10 10.01 16.99
CA GLN A 155 -20.85 9.46 18.33
C GLN A 155 -19.79 8.36 18.28
N MET A 156 -19.84 7.47 17.29
CA MET A 156 -18.81 6.43 17.11
C MET A 156 -17.42 7.05 16.94
N PHE A 157 -17.27 8.08 16.08
CA PHE A 157 -15.97 8.74 15.92
C PHE A 157 -15.49 9.35 17.23
N LYS A 158 -16.38 9.98 18.00
CA LYS A 158 -16.04 10.55 19.31
C LYS A 158 -15.55 9.46 20.27
N ASP A 159 -16.28 8.34 20.36
CA ASP A 159 -15.94 7.20 21.22
C ASP A 159 -14.58 6.61 20.83
N VAL A 160 -14.30 6.44 19.52
CA VAL A 160 -13.00 5.95 19.04
C VAL A 160 -11.86 6.88 19.45
N MET A 161 -12.04 8.20 19.30
CA MET A 161 -11.00 9.17 19.67
C MET A 161 -10.75 9.17 21.17
N GLU A 162 -11.80 9.21 21.99
CA GLU A 162 -11.69 9.24 23.45
C GLU A 162 -11.09 7.94 24.01
N LYS A 163 -11.38 6.79 23.38
CA LYS A 163 -10.82 5.49 23.74
C LYS A 163 -9.34 5.34 23.35
N SER A 164 -8.96 5.85 22.18
CA SER A 164 -7.68 5.48 21.55
C SER A 164 -6.60 6.56 21.65
N TRP A 165 -6.97 7.81 21.96
CA TRP A 165 -6.07 8.94 22.01
C TRP A 165 -6.07 9.60 23.40
N PRO A 166 -5.06 9.34 24.25
CA PRO A 166 -5.05 9.79 25.65
C PRO A 166 -5.16 11.31 25.83
N ASN A 167 -4.61 12.08 24.89
CA ASN A 167 -4.66 13.55 24.96
C ASN A 167 -6.06 14.10 24.64
N GLY A 168 -6.94 13.28 24.06
CA GLY A 168 -8.32 13.63 23.76
C GLY A 168 -8.50 14.64 22.62
N ILE A 169 -9.75 15.09 22.45
CA ILE A 169 -10.18 15.98 21.38
C ILE A 169 -9.91 17.44 21.80
N GLN A 170 -9.33 18.24 20.90
CA GLN A 170 -9.14 19.68 21.08
C GLN A 170 -10.33 20.47 20.53
N ARG A 171 -10.79 20.13 19.32
CA ARG A 171 -11.90 20.83 18.65
C ARG A 171 -12.67 19.86 17.77
N TRP A 172 -13.99 20.03 17.79
CA TRP A 172 -14.93 19.31 16.96
C TRP A 172 -15.71 20.31 16.11
N THR A 173 -15.65 20.18 14.78
CA THR A 173 -16.32 21.10 13.86
C THR A 173 -17.01 20.31 12.77
N TYR A 174 -18.30 20.56 12.54
CA TYR A 174 -19.06 19.96 11.46
C TYR A 174 -19.80 21.04 10.69
N GLU A 175 -19.39 21.27 9.44
CA GLU A 175 -19.94 22.30 8.56
C GLU A 175 -19.90 21.79 7.11
N ASN A 176 -20.95 22.07 6.33
CA ASN A 176 -21.04 21.71 4.90
C ASN A 176 -20.70 20.23 4.60
N ASP A 177 -21.24 19.31 5.41
CA ASP A 177 -21.02 17.87 5.33
C ASP A 177 -19.55 17.43 5.50
N VAL A 178 -18.76 18.24 6.20
CA VAL A 178 -17.35 17.96 6.52
C VAL A 178 -17.18 17.95 8.03
N LEU A 179 -16.75 16.81 8.56
CA LEU A 179 -16.40 16.67 9.96
C LEU A 179 -14.88 16.83 10.13
N LEU A 180 -14.47 17.83 10.92
CA LEU A 180 -13.10 18.07 11.32
C LEU A 180 -12.93 17.77 12.80
N ILE A 181 -12.11 16.77 13.11
CA ILE A 181 -11.79 16.35 14.47
C ILE A 181 -10.34 16.72 14.74
N LYS A 182 -10.12 17.83 15.44
CA LYS A 182 -8.78 18.25 15.86
C LYS A 182 -8.45 17.61 17.21
N LEU A 183 -7.38 16.86 17.27
CA LEU A 183 -6.89 16.19 18.47
C LEU A 183 -5.88 17.06 19.20
N LYS A 184 -5.75 16.90 20.53
CA LYS A 184 -4.66 17.56 21.28
C LYS A 184 -3.35 16.84 20.97
N GLY A 185 -2.28 17.60 20.80
CA GLY A 185 -0.97 17.06 20.41
C GLY A 185 -0.83 16.89 18.89
N ASN A 186 0.09 16.03 18.45
CA ASN A 186 0.42 15.85 17.03
C ASN A 186 0.42 14.37 16.64
N PRO A 187 -0.73 13.68 16.59
CA PRO A 187 -0.83 12.25 16.26
C PRO A 187 -0.17 11.89 14.91
N TRP A 188 -0.22 12.77 13.92
CA TRP A 188 0.36 12.53 12.59
C TRP A 188 1.83 12.96 12.48
N CYS A 189 2.44 13.36 13.60
CA CYS A 189 3.86 13.68 13.74
C CYS A 189 4.35 13.26 15.14
N ALA A 190 3.80 12.15 15.65
CA ALA A 190 3.90 11.74 17.04
C ALA A 190 5.33 11.36 17.45
N ASN A 191 5.66 11.52 18.74
CA ASN A 191 6.90 11.07 19.36
C ASN A 191 6.61 10.13 20.51
N GLY A 192 7.57 9.29 20.88
CA GLY A 192 7.42 8.43 22.06
C GLY A 192 6.19 7.51 21.97
N GLU A 193 5.44 7.41 23.06
CA GLU A 193 4.27 6.53 23.18
C GLU A 193 3.08 6.98 22.30
N ASP A 194 2.97 8.27 21.97
CA ASP A 194 1.94 8.78 21.05
C ASP A 194 2.00 8.09 19.68
N THR A 195 3.16 7.58 19.27
CA THR A 195 3.31 6.82 18.01
C THR A 195 2.52 5.51 18.03
N VAL A 196 2.34 4.91 19.22
CA VAL A 196 1.51 3.71 19.41
C VAL A 196 0.04 4.10 19.41
N HIS A 197 -0.34 5.12 20.20
CA HIS A 197 -1.73 5.59 20.27
C HIS A 197 -2.29 6.06 18.92
N ALA A 198 -1.49 6.72 18.08
CA ALA A 198 -1.90 7.09 16.73
C ALA A 198 -2.27 5.88 15.86
N ARG A 199 -1.54 4.76 16.01
CA ARG A 199 -1.79 3.50 15.27
C ARG A 199 -2.96 2.71 15.87
N VAL A 200 -3.12 2.74 17.19
CA VAL A 200 -4.30 2.18 17.90
C VAL A 200 -5.56 2.89 17.43
N LEU A 201 -5.54 4.23 17.34
CA LEU A 201 -6.64 5.02 16.82
C LEU A 201 -7.03 4.57 15.41
N LEU A 202 -6.07 4.41 14.50
CA LEU A 202 -6.36 4.03 13.11
C LEU A 202 -6.97 2.63 13.00
N HIS A 203 -6.39 1.61 13.63
CA HIS A 203 -6.99 0.28 13.54
C HIS A 203 -8.33 0.20 14.26
N THR A 204 -8.55 1.00 15.32
CA THR A 204 -9.82 1.01 16.06
C THR A 204 -10.90 1.66 15.20
N LEU A 205 -10.55 2.77 14.54
CA LEU A 205 -11.43 3.44 13.57
C LEU A 205 -11.83 2.51 12.42
N ILE A 206 -10.86 1.80 11.83
CA ILE A 206 -11.12 0.83 10.76
C ILE A 206 -12.02 -0.30 11.26
N ASN A 207 -11.82 -0.73 12.51
CA ASN A 207 -12.64 -1.77 13.12
C ASN A 207 -14.09 -1.36 13.31
N GLU A 208 -14.33 -0.19 13.91
CA GLU A 208 -15.67 0.32 14.17
C GLU A 208 -16.42 0.64 12.86
N LEU A 209 -15.72 1.16 11.85
CA LEU A 209 -16.30 1.35 10.52
C LEU A 209 -16.69 0.01 9.89
N LEU A 210 -15.87 -1.03 10.01
CA LEU A 210 -16.19 -2.35 9.49
C LEU A 210 -17.43 -2.95 10.16
N LEU A 211 -17.58 -2.78 11.48
CA LEU A 211 -18.78 -3.17 12.23
C LEU A 211 -20.04 -2.44 11.77
N LYS A 212 -19.88 -1.24 11.21
CA LYS A 212 -20.93 -0.45 10.57
C LYS A 212 -21.06 -0.70 9.06
N GLN A 213 -20.51 -1.80 8.54
CA GLN A 213 -20.54 -2.18 7.12
C GLN A 213 -19.71 -1.27 6.20
N TRP A 214 -18.80 -0.48 6.74
CA TRP A 214 -17.86 0.36 5.98
C TRP A 214 -16.47 -0.25 5.99
N LYS A 215 -16.15 -0.95 4.91
CA LYS A 215 -14.89 -1.68 4.75
C LYS A 215 -13.84 -0.77 4.12
N LEU A 216 -12.61 -0.82 4.63
CA LEU A 216 -11.48 -0.14 4.01
C LEU A 216 -11.27 -0.68 2.59
N TYR A 217 -11.42 0.20 1.59
CA TYR A 217 -11.26 -0.10 0.17
C TYR A 217 -9.83 0.15 -0.29
N GLY A 218 -9.20 1.20 0.21
CA GLY A 218 -7.82 1.55 -0.12
C GLY A 218 -7.38 2.82 0.60
N ASN A 219 -6.13 3.19 0.37
CA ASN A 219 -5.55 4.43 0.87
C ASN A 219 -4.80 5.15 -0.24
N SER A 220 -4.38 6.38 0.02
CA SER A 220 -3.64 7.18 -0.96
C SER A 220 -2.89 8.31 -0.30
N ASN A 221 -1.66 8.52 -0.69
CA ASN A 221 -0.98 9.79 -0.51
C ASN A 221 -1.53 10.80 -1.54
N LEU A 222 -2.24 11.82 -1.05
CA LEU A 222 -2.86 12.87 -1.88
C LEU A 222 -2.26 14.25 -1.67
N LYS A 223 -1.58 14.45 -0.54
CA LYS A 223 -1.11 15.74 -0.04
C LYS A 223 0.11 15.56 0.87
N GLY A 224 1.05 14.71 0.45
CA GLY A 224 2.24 14.32 1.20
C GLY A 224 2.03 13.14 2.15
N SER A 225 3.10 12.80 2.87
CA SER A 225 3.34 11.56 3.62
C SER A 225 2.15 10.89 4.34
N ALA A 226 1.24 11.63 4.98
CA ALA A 226 0.11 11.00 5.66
C ALA A 226 -1.04 10.64 4.69
N ASN A 227 -1.43 9.36 4.69
CA ASN A 227 -2.43 8.83 3.77
C ASN A 227 -3.86 9.39 4.02
N THR A 228 -4.68 9.36 2.96
CA THR A 228 -6.14 9.45 3.01
C THR A 228 -6.73 8.05 2.82
N LEU A 229 -7.68 7.66 3.66
CA LEU A 229 -8.33 6.35 3.66
C LEU A 229 -9.72 6.45 3.02
N PHE A 230 -10.08 5.44 2.21
CA PHE A 230 -11.37 5.35 1.52
C PHE A 230 -12.12 4.09 1.97
N PHE A 231 -13.39 4.22 2.35
CA PHE A 231 -14.21 3.12 2.85
C PHE A 231 -15.43 2.89 1.96
N GLU A 232 -15.57 1.67 1.45
CA GLU A 232 -16.77 1.23 0.71
C GLU A 232 -17.84 0.74 1.68
N HIS A 233 -19.09 1.11 1.41
CA HIS A 233 -20.23 0.49 2.09
C HIS A 233 -20.53 -0.87 1.47
N ASP A 234 -20.43 -1.94 2.27
CA ASP A 234 -20.70 -3.31 1.87
C ASP A 234 -21.84 -3.91 2.72
N PRO A 235 -23.09 -3.90 2.21
CA PRO A 235 -24.25 -4.40 2.95
C PRO A 235 -24.21 -5.91 3.20
N ASN A 236 -23.31 -6.65 2.54
CA ASN A 236 -23.17 -8.10 2.72
C ASN A 236 -22.37 -8.44 3.98
N ILE A 237 -21.69 -7.46 4.58
CA ILE A 237 -21.06 -7.63 5.88
C ILE A 237 -22.19 -7.76 6.91
N ALA A 238 -22.33 -8.95 7.50
CA ALA A 238 -23.36 -9.22 8.48
C ALA A 238 -23.26 -8.21 9.65
N PRO A 239 -24.31 -7.43 9.95
CA PRO A 239 -24.31 -6.54 11.10
C PRO A 239 -24.05 -7.33 12.38
N GLY A 240 -23.09 -6.90 13.19
CA GLY A 240 -22.82 -7.52 14.48
C GLY A 240 -22.12 -8.89 14.41
N MET A 241 -21.23 -9.13 13.43
CA MET A 241 -20.30 -10.27 13.45
C MET A 241 -19.76 -10.51 14.88
N GLN A 242 -19.98 -11.71 15.42
CA GLN A 242 -19.43 -12.12 16.73
C GLN A 242 -18.49 -13.33 16.59
N PRO A 243 -17.28 -13.27 17.20
CA PRO A 243 -16.69 -12.09 17.81
C PRO A 243 -16.46 -10.99 16.74
N PRO A 244 -16.46 -9.70 17.13
CA PRO A 244 -16.19 -8.62 16.20
C PRO A 244 -14.83 -8.88 15.52
N PRO A 245 -14.68 -8.51 14.23
CA PRO A 245 -13.37 -8.57 13.60
C PRO A 245 -12.37 -7.84 14.50
N VAL A 246 -11.17 -8.39 14.60
CA VAL A 246 -10.08 -7.77 15.34
C VAL A 246 -9.06 -7.31 14.33
N HIS A 247 -8.66 -6.05 14.42
CA HIS A 247 -7.54 -5.49 13.68
C HIS A 247 -6.34 -5.33 14.59
N VAL A 248 -5.16 -5.66 14.06
CA VAL A 248 -3.87 -5.52 14.75
C VAL A 248 -2.89 -4.83 13.83
N THR A 249 -1.89 -4.16 14.40
CA THR A 249 -0.95 -3.35 13.61
C THR A 249 0.48 -3.79 13.86
N MET A 250 1.21 -4.05 12.80
CA MET A 250 2.66 -4.20 12.80
C MET A 250 3.26 -2.93 12.21
N SER A 251 4.17 -2.26 12.92
CA SER A 251 4.81 -1.04 12.42
C SER A 251 6.33 -1.12 12.47
N PHE A 252 6.98 -0.54 11.47
CA PHE A 252 8.42 -0.38 11.39
C PHE A 252 8.77 1.07 11.75
N ASN A 253 9.55 1.25 12.81
CA ASN A 253 9.73 2.54 13.48
C ASN A 253 11.22 2.87 13.62
N SER A 254 11.57 4.14 13.48
CA SER A 254 12.97 4.58 13.51
C SER A 254 13.78 3.76 12.49
N ASN A 255 14.99 3.33 12.85
CA ASN A 255 15.85 2.58 11.92
C ASN A 255 15.79 1.05 12.14
N ASP A 256 15.33 0.60 13.31
CA ASP A 256 15.54 -0.77 13.78
C ASP A 256 14.45 -1.34 14.72
N LYS A 257 13.33 -0.64 14.94
CA LYS A 257 12.29 -1.08 15.87
C LYS A 257 11.06 -1.61 15.15
N LEU A 258 10.71 -2.87 15.40
CA LEU A 258 9.45 -3.47 15.00
C LEU A 258 8.48 -3.45 16.19
N ARG A 259 7.27 -2.96 16.00
CA ARG A 259 6.23 -2.95 17.05
C ARG A 259 5.03 -3.76 16.63
N LEU A 260 4.52 -4.56 17.56
CA LEU A 260 3.28 -5.32 17.46
C LEU A 260 2.25 -4.69 18.39
N ILE A 261 1.19 -4.12 17.81
CA ILE A 261 0.13 -3.40 18.52
C ILE A 261 -1.16 -4.20 18.41
N GLY A 262 -1.76 -4.56 19.55
CA GLY A 262 -2.99 -5.35 19.61
C GLY A 262 -2.83 -6.84 19.31
N PHE A 263 -1.61 -7.32 19.03
CA PHE A 263 -1.35 -8.74 18.75
C PHE A 263 -1.51 -9.62 20.00
N PRO A 264 -2.13 -10.82 19.88
CA PRO A 264 -2.13 -11.82 20.95
C PRO A 264 -0.72 -12.25 21.34
N GLU A 265 -0.50 -12.57 22.62
CA GLU A 265 0.82 -12.96 23.16
C GLU A 265 1.44 -14.15 22.42
N GLY A 266 0.63 -15.14 22.04
CA GLY A 266 1.08 -16.26 21.22
C GLY A 266 1.72 -15.79 19.90
N MET A 267 1.09 -14.83 19.21
CA MET A 267 1.62 -14.30 17.95
C MET A 267 2.92 -13.52 18.14
N VAL A 268 3.10 -12.84 19.28
CA VAL A 268 4.38 -12.19 19.60
C VAL A 268 5.52 -13.21 19.60
N SER A 269 5.27 -14.41 20.14
CA SER A 269 6.25 -15.49 20.15
C SER A 269 6.51 -16.09 18.77
N ALA A 270 5.47 -16.24 17.94
CA ALA A 270 5.66 -16.61 16.54
C ALA A 270 6.53 -15.59 15.80
N VAL A 271 6.23 -14.29 15.92
CA VAL A 271 7.01 -13.21 15.28
C VAL A 271 8.46 -13.23 15.76
N ARG A 272 8.72 -13.43 17.06
CA ARG A 272 10.08 -13.59 17.60
C ARG A 272 10.86 -14.69 16.87
N ASN A 273 10.25 -15.87 16.71
CA ASN A 273 10.88 -17.00 16.04
C ASN A 273 11.19 -16.70 14.56
N ILE A 274 10.27 -16.02 13.87
CA ILE A 274 10.49 -15.58 12.47
C ILE A 274 11.67 -14.62 12.39
N ILE A 275 11.76 -13.63 13.28
CA ILE A 275 12.88 -12.69 13.30
C ILE A 275 14.20 -13.45 13.55
N GLN A 276 14.25 -14.33 14.55
CA GLN A 276 15.46 -15.10 14.85
C GLN A 276 15.89 -16.02 13.70
N THR A 277 14.94 -16.50 12.89
CA THR A 277 15.20 -17.39 11.77
C THR A 277 15.65 -16.64 10.52
N PHE A 278 14.98 -15.53 10.18
CA PHE A 278 15.13 -14.86 8.88
C PHE A 278 15.83 -13.50 8.95
N TRP A 279 16.15 -13.01 10.15
CA TRP A 279 17.04 -11.88 10.35
C TRP A 279 18.37 -12.36 10.92
N SER A 280 19.37 -12.53 10.06
CA SER A 280 20.68 -13.12 10.41
C SER A 280 21.39 -12.41 11.57
N ARG A 281 21.14 -11.11 11.75
CA ARG A 281 21.72 -10.31 12.84
C ARG A 281 20.96 -10.48 14.16
N GLY A 282 19.76 -11.02 14.14
CA GLY A 282 18.95 -11.32 15.32
C GLY A 282 18.41 -10.09 16.07
N ILE A 283 17.81 -10.38 17.23
CA ILE A 283 17.18 -9.39 18.11
C ILE A 283 18.24 -8.80 19.05
N GLN A 284 18.25 -7.47 19.19
CA GLN A 284 19.07 -6.76 20.16
C GLN A 284 18.38 -6.68 21.52
N GLU A 285 17.09 -6.36 21.52
CA GLU A 285 16.31 -6.14 22.75
C GLU A 285 14.82 -6.43 22.47
N GLU A 286 14.10 -6.88 23.49
CA GLU A 286 12.65 -6.98 23.51
C GLU A 286 12.09 -6.29 24.74
N SER A 287 11.05 -5.49 24.57
CA SER A 287 10.41 -4.80 25.68
C SER A 287 8.94 -4.48 25.40
N ARG A 288 8.16 -4.36 26.48
CA ARG A 288 6.86 -3.69 26.42
C ARG A 288 7.09 -2.20 26.15
N TYR A 289 6.31 -1.62 25.25
CA TYR A 289 6.38 -0.21 24.91
C TYR A 289 4.97 0.35 24.73
N SER A 290 4.46 1.09 25.72
CA SER A 290 3.03 1.43 25.81
C SER A 290 2.17 0.16 25.61
N ASP A 291 1.09 0.23 24.83
CA ASP A 291 0.18 -0.88 24.51
C ASP A 291 0.72 -1.82 23.41
N SER A 292 2.04 -1.89 23.24
CA SER A 292 2.70 -2.70 22.20
C SER A 292 3.83 -3.58 22.72
N TRP A 293 4.17 -4.61 21.96
CA TRP A 293 5.42 -5.35 22.12
C TRP A 293 6.44 -4.86 21.08
N GLN A 294 7.64 -4.50 21.53
CA GLN A 294 8.68 -3.95 20.67
C GLN A 294 9.87 -4.89 20.58
N PHE A 295 10.31 -5.17 19.35
CA PHE A 295 11.59 -5.79 19.04
C PHE A 295 12.54 -4.72 18.50
N LYS A 296 13.69 -4.55 19.14
CA LYS A 296 14.81 -3.80 18.58
C LYS A 296 15.73 -4.79 17.86
N LEU A 297 15.91 -4.62 16.56
CA LEU A 297 16.71 -5.52 15.73
C LEU A 297 18.17 -5.04 15.68
N ARG A 298 19.13 -5.95 15.56
CA ARG A 298 20.53 -5.55 15.30
C ARG A 298 20.65 -5.07 13.86
N GLY A 299 21.35 -3.95 13.64
CA GLY A 299 21.48 -3.31 12.33
C GLY A 299 20.49 -2.16 12.15
N THR A 300 20.17 -1.83 10.90
CA THR A 300 19.22 -0.76 10.58
C THR A 300 18.27 -1.20 9.46
N PRO A 301 17.45 -2.24 9.67
CA PRO A 301 16.62 -2.83 8.61
C PRO A 301 15.64 -1.84 7.96
N TRP A 302 15.17 -0.84 8.70
CA TRP A 302 14.20 0.16 8.22
C TRP A 302 14.88 1.38 7.57
N TRP A 303 16.21 1.43 7.65
CA TRP A 303 17.08 2.45 7.07
C TRP A 303 18.26 1.78 6.36
N ALA A 304 17.97 0.78 5.54
CA ALA A 304 18.98 -0.05 4.91
C ALA A 304 19.29 0.40 3.47
N SER A 305 20.41 -0.12 2.96
CA SER A 305 20.78 -0.06 1.55
C SER A 305 21.53 -1.34 1.19
N GLY A 306 21.70 -1.62 -0.10
CA GLY A 306 22.43 -2.82 -0.55
C GLY A 306 21.76 -4.13 -0.13
N ASP A 307 22.53 -5.05 0.46
CA ASP A 307 22.09 -6.40 0.82
C ASP A 307 21.14 -6.39 2.01
N GLU A 308 21.40 -5.55 3.01
CA GLU A 308 20.54 -5.42 4.20
C GLU A 308 19.12 -4.96 3.82
N ALA A 309 18.99 -4.19 2.73
CA ALA A 309 17.69 -3.77 2.19
C ALA A 309 16.91 -4.92 1.52
N VAL A 310 17.61 -5.94 1.00
CA VAL A 310 17.01 -7.19 0.50
C VAL A 310 16.54 -8.02 1.69
N ASP A 311 17.42 -8.23 2.67
CA ASP A 311 17.12 -9.01 3.89
C ASP A 311 15.93 -8.42 4.67
N SER A 312 15.82 -7.08 4.72
CA SER A 312 14.72 -6.39 5.41
C SER A 312 13.38 -6.64 4.74
N ARG A 313 13.32 -6.59 3.41
CA ARG A 313 12.11 -6.87 2.64
C ARG A 313 11.75 -8.36 2.67
N PHE A 314 12.75 -9.23 2.69
CA PHE A 314 12.57 -10.65 2.91
C PHE A 314 12.02 -10.95 4.30
N LEU A 315 12.51 -10.29 5.35
CA LEU A 315 11.98 -10.40 6.71
C LEU A 315 10.50 -9.97 6.76
N VAL A 316 10.15 -8.81 6.18
CA VAL A 316 8.75 -8.36 6.13
C VAL A 316 7.86 -9.35 5.39
N LEU A 317 8.34 -9.90 4.28
CA LEU A 317 7.64 -10.96 3.55
C LEU A 317 7.36 -12.18 4.45
N LYS A 318 8.37 -12.65 5.19
CA LYS A 318 8.24 -13.81 6.09
C LYS A 318 7.35 -13.52 7.29
N LEU A 319 7.34 -12.29 7.79
CA LEU A 319 6.41 -11.85 8.83
C LEU A 319 4.96 -11.88 8.32
N ILE A 320 4.68 -11.36 7.13
CA ILE A 320 3.34 -11.39 6.52
C ILE A 320 2.89 -12.85 6.31
N GLU A 321 3.77 -13.69 5.77
CA GLU A 321 3.50 -15.10 5.51
C GLU A 321 3.16 -15.87 6.79
N ALA A 322 3.95 -15.69 7.85
CA ALA A 322 3.70 -16.33 9.13
C ALA A 322 2.39 -15.85 9.77
N VAL A 323 2.15 -14.54 9.81
CA VAL A 323 0.93 -13.95 10.39
C VAL A 323 -0.32 -14.45 9.64
N GLN A 324 -0.23 -14.61 8.31
CA GLN A 324 -1.30 -15.23 7.50
C GLN A 324 -1.52 -16.71 7.83
N ALA A 325 -0.45 -17.49 7.99
CA ALA A 325 -0.55 -18.90 8.37
C ALA A 325 -1.30 -19.07 9.69
N TYR A 326 -1.24 -18.09 10.57
CA TYR A 326 -1.94 -18.08 11.85
C TYR A 326 -3.33 -17.42 11.84
N GLY A 327 -3.87 -17.11 10.66
CA GLY A 327 -5.22 -16.59 10.50
C GLY A 327 -5.33 -15.08 10.56
N TRP A 328 -4.35 -14.34 10.06
CA TRP A 328 -4.41 -12.88 10.00
C TRP A 328 -3.98 -12.38 8.62
N SER A 329 -4.87 -11.69 7.93
CA SER A 329 -4.61 -11.20 6.57
C SER A 329 -4.36 -9.69 6.59
N VAL A 330 -3.38 -9.24 5.81
CA VAL A 330 -3.15 -7.80 5.59
C VAL A 330 -4.39 -7.18 4.96
N VAL A 331 -4.85 -6.07 5.53
CA VAL A 331 -5.94 -5.24 4.99
C VAL A 331 -5.36 -4.04 4.24
N ALA A 332 -4.36 -3.41 4.82
CA ALA A 332 -3.70 -2.25 4.24
C ALA A 332 -2.32 -2.03 4.86
N SER A 333 -1.47 -1.37 4.09
CA SER A 333 -0.28 -0.68 4.58
C SER A 333 -0.58 0.80 4.60
N VAL A 334 -0.39 1.48 5.73
CA VAL A 334 -0.77 2.88 5.90
C VAL A 334 0.42 3.70 6.40
N ASP A 335 0.68 4.82 5.75
CA ASP A 335 1.58 5.86 6.25
C ASP A 335 0.77 6.85 7.08
N CYS A 336 0.87 6.70 8.40
CA CYS A 336 0.13 7.50 9.36
C CYS A 336 0.93 8.70 9.90
N SER A 337 2.22 8.77 9.58
CA SER A 337 3.17 9.72 10.15
C SER A 337 3.75 10.60 9.07
N ARG A 338 3.99 11.87 9.41
CA ARG A 338 4.64 12.84 8.52
C ARG A 338 6.16 12.89 8.69
N LYS A 339 6.74 11.93 9.41
CA LYS A 339 8.18 11.82 9.63
C LYS A 339 8.77 10.80 8.68
N ASP A 340 9.86 11.18 8.03
CA ASP A 340 10.61 10.33 7.11
C ASP A 340 11.25 9.10 7.79
N SER A 341 11.42 9.17 9.11
CA SER A 341 11.92 8.07 9.95
C SER A 341 10.86 7.03 10.31
N ASP A 342 9.58 7.33 10.07
CA ASP A 342 8.52 6.33 10.18
C ASP A 342 8.34 5.66 8.81
N LYS A 343 8.10 4.36 8.84
CA LYS A 343 7.79 3.54 7.66
C LYS A 343 6.32 3.15 7.72
N SER A 344 5.86 2.41 6.71
CA SER A 344 4.47 2.01 6.66
C SER A 344 4.08 1.10 7.83
N SER A 345 2.81 1.21 8.24
CA SER A 345 2.22 0.35 9.25
C SER A 345 1.28 -0.65 8.58
N LEU A 346 1.56 -1.94 8.73
CA LEU A 346 0.73 -3.02 8.21
C LEU A 346 -0.41 -3.30 9.19
N ILE A 347 -1.64 -3.11 8.71
CA ILE A 347 -2.85 -3.41 9.46
C ILE A 347 -3.35 -4.78 9.00
N PHE A 348 -3.52 -5.69 9.93
CA PHE A 348 -4.04 -7.04 9.71
C PHE A 348 -5.44 -7.15 10.29
N ARG A 349 -6.24 -8.03 9.69
CA ARG A 349 -7.54 -8.44 10.20
C ARG A 349 -7.55 -9.94 10.42
N GLN A 350 -8.18 -10.38 11.50
CA GLN A 350 -8.42 -11.80 11.73
C GLN A 350 -9.17 -12.42 10.54
N SER A 351 -8.72 -13.60 10.13
CA SER A 351 -9.17 -14.32 8.94
C SER A 351 -8.92 -15.82 9.12
N GLN A 352 -9.28 -16.62 8.11
CA GLN A 352 -8.91 -18.03 8.13
C GLN A 352 -7.40 -18.22 7.94
N PRO A 353 -6.75 -19.11 8.70
CA PRO A 353 -5.39 -19.57 8.44
C PRO A 353 -5.18 -19.91 6.97
N ARG A 354 -4.10 -19.40 6.39
CA ARG A 354 -3.70 -19.73 5.03
C ARG A 354 -2.19 -19.76 4.91
N GLN A 355 -1.69 -20.83 4.30
CA GLN A 355 -0.31 -20.91 3.85
C GLN A 355 -0.30 -20.76 2.34
N SER A 356 0.18 -19.61 1.88
CA SER A 356 0.41 -19.33 0.47
C SER A 356 1.83 -18.81 0.31
N PRO A 357 2.54 -19.17 -0.77
CA PRO A 357 3.83 -18.56 -1.05
C PRO A 357 3.68 -17.07 -1.36
N PHE A 358 4.70 -16.29 -1.00
CA PHE A 358 4.82 -14.86 -1.23
C PHE A 358 6.11 -14.54 -1.97
N PHE A 359 6.07 -13.51 -2.81
CA PHE A 359 7.28 -12.83 -3.30
C PHE A 359 7.12 -11.32 -3.19
N CYS A 360 8.24 -10.61 -3.22
CA CYS A 360 8.28 -9.17 -3.15
C CYS A 360 8.92 -8.61 -4.43
N LEU A 361 8.22 -7.65 -5.04
CA LEU A 361 8.73 -6.79 -6.10
C LEU A 361 9.19 -5.48 -5.43
N SER A 362 10.50 -5.27 -5.33
CA SER A 362 11.05 -4.04 -4.77
C SER A 362 11.62 -3.13 -5.84
N LEU A 363 11.47 -1.82 -5.61
CA LEU A 363 11.94 -0.77 -6.50
C LEU A 363 13.00 0.04 -5.76
N ASN A 364 14.21 0.05 -6.30
CA ASN A 364 15.40 0.47 -5.57
C ASN A 364 16.15 1.56 -6.34
N GLU A 365 16.79 2.46 -5.59
CA GLU A 365 17.55 3.59 -6.14
C GLU A 365 16.75 4.39 -7.19
N THR A 366 17.31 4.67 -8.36
CA THR A 366 16.59 5.34 -9.45
C THR A 366 16.13 4.39 -10.54
N ASP A 367 16.78 3.22 -10.65
CA ASP A 367 16.74 2.38 -11.85
C ASP A 367 16.80 0.87 -11.59
N LYS A 368 16.66 0.42 -10.34
CA LYS A 368 16.74 -1.00 -10.00
C LYS A 368 15.38 -1.56 -9.64
N MET A 369 15.10 -2.77 -10.08
CA MET A 369 13.93 -3.56 -9.70
C MET A 369 14.44 -4.93 -9.23
N ARG A 370 13.92 -5.45 -8.12
CA ARG A 370 14.32 -6.76 -7.61
C ARG A 370 13.12 -7.65 -7.36
N LEU A 371 13.30 -8.94 -7.65
CA LEU A 371 12.40 -10.01 -7.27
C LEU A 371 13.01 -10.74 -6.08
N ILE A 372 12.37 -10.62 -4.93
CA ILE A 372 12.80 -11.24 -3.68
C ILE A 372 11.85 -12.41 -3.39
N ASN A 373 12.42 -13.60 -3.19
CA ASN A 373 11.65 -14.83 -2.90
C ASN A 373 10.65 -15.23 -4.02
N ALA A 374 10.90 -14.82 -5.27
CA ALA A 374 10.07 -15.23 -6.40
C ALA A 374 10.41 -16.66 -6.84
N PRO A 375 9.43 -17.57 -6.96
CA PRO A 375 9.62 -18.87 -7.60
C PRO A 375 10.19 -18.74 -9.01
N GLU A 376 10.94 -19.74 -9.49
CA GLU A 376 11.65 -19.67 -10.77
C GLU A 376 10.73 -19.39 -11.97
N ASP A 377 9.56 -20.02 -12.01
CA ASP A 377 8.55 -19.81 -13.05
C ASP A 377 8.00 -18.37 -13.03
N VAL A 378 7.76 -17.83 -11.84
CA VAL A 378 7.33 -16.44 -11.64
C VAL A 378 8.43 -15.47 -12.05
N ALA A 379 9.67 -15.73 -11.68
CA ALA A 379 10.80 -14.89 -12.02
C ALA A 379 11.06 -14.85 -13.53
N LYS A 380 10.92 -16.00 -14.20
CA LYS A 380 11.02 -16.09 -15.65
C LYS A 380 9.95 -15.26 -16.34
N VAL A 381 8.70 -15.33 -15.87
CA VAL A 381 7.59 -14.54 -16.40
C VAL A 381 7.82 -13.05 -16.20
N CYS A 382 8.25 -12.64 -15.01
CA CYS A 382 8.59 -11.25 -14.73
C CYS A 382 9.72 -10.77 -15.64
N GLN A 383 10.77 -11.58 -15.83
CA GLN A 383 11.87 -11.25 -16.73
C GLN A 383 11.39 -11.04 -18.17
N ASP A 384 10.56 -11.94 -18.71
CA ASP A 384 10.05 -11.85 -20.08
C ASP A 384 9.17 -10.60 -20.28
N VAL A 385 8.36 -10.25 -19.27
CA VAL A 385 7.57 -9.00 -19.25
C VAL A 385 8.47 -7.78 -19.20
N ILE A 386 9.46 -7.72 -18.30
CA ILE A 386 10.36 -6.57 -18.16
C ILE A 386 11.14 -6.36 -19.47
N GLN A 387 11.66 -7.43 -20.08
CA GLN A 387 12.42 -7.37 -21.32
C GLN A 387 11.57 -6.89 -22.52
N SER A 388 10.28 -7.27 -22.56
CA SER A 388 9.40 -6.91 -23.67
C SER A 388 8.71 -5.54 -23.49
N GLN A 389 8.42 -5.13 -22.26
CA GLN A 389 7.59 -3.95 -21.97
C GLN A 389 8.38 -2.73 -21.52
N TYR A 390 9.63 -2.91 -21.07
CA TYR A 390 10.50 -1.79 -20.72
C TYR A 390 11.30 -1.32 -21.94
N VAL A 391 10.70 -0.45 -22.75
CA VAL A 391 11.24 -0.06 -24.07
C VAL A 391 12.60 0.64 -23.99
N LEU A 392 12.90 1.31 -22.88
CA LEU A 392 14.22 1.93 -22.68
C LEU A 392 15.35 0.89 -22.56
N GLY A 393 15.02 -0.35 -22.22
CA GLY A 393 15.94 -1.49 -22.17
C GLY A 393 16.47 -1.82 -20.77
N VAL A 394 16.92 -3.06 -20.61
CA VAL A 394 17.52 -3.58 -19.37
C VAL A 394 19.03 -3.58 -19.54
N LYS A 395 19.74 -2.81 -18.69
CA LYS A 395 21.21 -2.71 -18.71
C LYS A 395 21.88 -4.00 -18.23
N ARG A 396 21.32 -4.63 -17.20
CA ARG A 396 21.88 -5.82 -16.56
C ARG A 396 20.80 -6.60 -15.82
N VAL A 397 20.92 -7.93 -15.84
CA VAL A 397 20.20 -8.84 -14.94
C VAL A 397 21.25 -9.64 -14.18
N GLN A 398 21.13 -9.73 -12.85
CA GLN A 398 22.08 -10.48 -12.02
C GLN A 398 21.42 -10.95 -10.72
N LEU A 399 22.00 -11.96 -10.08
CA LEU A 399 21.73 -12.22 -8.67
C LEU A 399 22.35 -11.11 -7.81
N TYR A 400 21.59 -10.61 -6.84
CA TYR A 400 22.01 -9.61 -5.88
C TYR A 400 21.50 -10.03 -4.51
N GLY A 401 22.42 -10.47 -3.64
CA GLY A 401 22.05 -11.19 -2.41
C GLY A 401 21.16 -12.39 -2.75
N THR A 402 20.00 -12.48 -2.09
CA THR A 402 18.98 -13.52 -2.31
C THR A 402 17.89 -13.12 -3.31
N SER A 403 18.17 -12.13 -4.15
CA SER A 403 17.19 -11.55 -5.10
C SER A 403 17.69 -11.54 -6.53
N LEU A 404 16.76 -11.57 -7.50
CA LEU A 404 17.05 -11.31 -8.91
C LEU A 404 16.90 -9.82 -9.19
N GLU A 405 18.00 -9.13 -9.52
CA GLU A 405 18.04 -7.70 -9.79
C GLU A 405 18.06 -7.41 -11.29
N PHE A 406 17.18 -6.49 -11.70
CA PHE A 406 17.14 -5.84 -13.00
C PHE A 406 17.63 -4.41 -12.83
N LYS A 407 18.74 -4.06 -13.49
CA LYS A 407 19.17 -2.67 -13.66
C LYS A 407 18.63 -2.15 -14.98
N LEU A 408 17.73 -1.17 -14.91
CA LEU A 408 17.03 -0.59 -16.04
C LEU A 408 17.83 0.58 -16.64
N LEU A 409 17.62 0.87 -17.92
CA LEU A 409 18.12 2.09 -18.55
C LEU A 409 17.18 3.27 -18.27
N GLY A 410 17.73 4.41 -17.86
CA GLY A 410 16.94 5.56 -17.40
C GLY A 410 16.72 5.54 -15.89
N ASN A 411 15.76 6.31 -15.40
CA ASN A 411 15.49 6.53 -13.98
C ASN A 411 13.97 6.41 -13.67
N PRO A 412 13.36 5.22 -13.86
CA PRO A 412 11.92 5.04 -13.71
C PRO A 412 11.36 5.35 -12.31
N TRP A 413 12.21 5.36 -11.28
CA TRP A 413 11.82 5.54 -9.87
C TRP A 413 12.25 6.89 -9.28
N SER A 414 13.00 7.74 -10.00
CA SER A 414 13.52 8.98 -9.43
C SER A 414 12.49 10.11 -9.39
N GLY A 415 11.60 10.16 -10.39
CA GLY A 415 10.70 11.29 -10.64
C GLY A 415 11.46 12.44 -11.31
N GLY A 416 11.29 12.59 -12.62
CA GLY A 416 11.84 13.70 -13.40
C GLY A 416 10.79 14.79 -13.67
N PHE A 417 11.22 15.93 -14.21
CA PHE A 417 10.34 17.06 -14.56
C PHE A 417 9.14 16.65 -15.44
N ASP A 418 9.37 15.79 -16.43
CA ASP A 418 8.32 15.25 -17.30
C ASP A 418 7.81 13.87 -16.84
N GLY A 419 8.57 13.16 -16.00
CA GLY A 419 8.28 11.81 -15.54
C GLY A 419 8.24 10.76 -16.67
N HIS A 420 9.03 10.94 -17.74
CA HIS A 420 9.04 10.04 -18.91
C HIS A 420 9.43 8.60 -18.55
N ASP A 421 10.60 8.40 -17.93
CA ASP A 421 11.06 7.06 -17.52
C ASP A 421 10.09 6.41 -16.53
N GLY A 422 9.45 7.24 -15.69
CA GLY A 422 8.42 6.80 -14.76
C GLY A 422 7.18 6.23 -15.45
N ILE A 423 6.81 6.74 -16.64
CA ILE A 423 5.75 6.16 -17.47
C ILE A 423 6.11 4.74 -17.90
N HIS A 424 7.33 4.52 -18.38
CA HIS A 424 7.82 3.18 -18.75
C HIS A 424 7.83 2.22 -17.56
N GLY A 425 8.24 2.71 -16.38
CA GLY A 425 8.19 1.90 -15.15
C GLY A 425 6.78 1.45 -14.78
N ARG A 426 5.80 2.35 -14.88
CA ARG A 426 4.38 2.06 -14.59
C ARG A 426 3.75 1.15 -15.66
N ASN A 427 4.14 1.32 -16.93
CA ASN A 427 3.75 0.42 -18.00
C ASN A 427 4.18 -1.02 -17.69
N VAL A 428 5.43 -1.24 -17.30
CA VAL A 428 5.94 -2.56 -16.91
C VAL A 428 5.19 -3.11 -15.71
N ILE A 429 4.95 -2.31 -14.68
CA ILE A 429 4.23 -2.76 -13.48
C ILE A 429 2.81 -3.23 -13.85
N CYS A 430 2.07 -2.49 -14.68
CA CYS A 430 0.75 -2.94 -15.13
C CYS A 430 0.81 -4.28 -15.89
N HIS A 431 1.81 -4.46 -16.77
CA HIS A 431 1.99 -5.73 -17.49
C HIS A 431 2.42 -6.88 -16.57
N LEU A 432 3.22 -6.59 -15.54
CA LEU A 432 3.55 -7.58 -14.51
C LEU A 432 2.29 -8.01 -13.75
N PHE A 433 1.45 -7.06 -13.32
CA PHE A 433 0.20 -7.36 -12.64
C PHE A 433 -0.72 -8.24 -13.50
N HIS A 434 -0.84 -7.94 -14.80
CA HIS A 434 -1.59 -8.77 -15.75
C HIS A 434 -1.01 -10.19 -15.87
N ALA A 435 0.30 -10.31 -16.12
CA ALA A 435 0.96 -11.60 -16.32
C ALA A 435 0.96 -12.47 -15.06
N LEU A 436 1.09 -11.86 -13.88
CA LEU A 436 1.02 -12.52 -12.58
C LEU A 436 -0.40 -12.99 -12.26
N ALA A 437 -1.42 -12.17 -12.55
CA ALA A 437 -2.80 -12.55 -12.36
C ALA A 437 -3.20 -13.78 -13.19
N SER A 438 -2.67 -13.92 -14.42
CA SER A 438 -2.87 -15.12 -15.26
C SER A 438 -2.27 -16.41 -14.67
N ARG A 439 -1.45 -16.29 -13.61
CA ARG A 439 -0.79 -17.39 -12.89
C ARG A 439 -1.22 -17.45 -11.43
N HIS A 440 -2.39 -16.89 -11.10
CA HIS A 440 -2.95 -16.88 -9.75
C HIS A 440 -2.13 -16.12 -8.71
N TRP A 441 -1.23 -15.23 -9.13
CA TRP A 441 -0.53 -14.33 -8.23
C TRP A 441 -1.29 -13.01 -8.15
N ARG A 442 -1.60 -12.58 -6.93
CA ARG A 442 -2.27 -11.30 -6.67
C ARG A 442 -1.46 -10.42 -5.73
N PRO A 443 -1.51 -9.08 -5.90
CA PRO A 443 -0.92 -8.19 -4.94
C PRO A 443 -1.67 -8.29 -3.59
N VAL A 444 -0.91 -8.11 -2.51
CA VAL A 444 -1.40 -8.10 -1.12
C VAL A 444 -1.36 -6.69 -0.56
N THR A 445 -0.23 -6.01 -0.70
CA THR A 445 -0.05 -4.61 -0.31
C THR A 445 1.17 -4.01 -0.98
N SER A 446 1.19 -2.68 -1.10
CA SER A 446 2.40 -1.88 -1.28
C SER A 446 2.84 -1.33 0.07
N ALA A 447 4.13 -1.25 0.37
CA ALA A 447 4.61 -0.66 1.62
C ALA A 447 6.01 -0.05 1.49
N ASP A 448 6.24 1.08 2.18
CA ASP A 448 7.57 1.58 2.52
C ASP A 448 8.12 0.72 3.66
N VAL A 449 9.17 -0.05 3.35
CA VAL A 449 9.80 -0.99 4.28
C VAL A 449 11.14 -0.47 4.75
N SER A 450 11.98 -0.06 3.80
CA SER A 450 13.36 0.31 4.05
C SER A 450 13.79 1.35 3.04
N GLY A 451 14.03 2.57 3.54
CA GLY A 451 14.40 3.71 2.73
C GLY A 451 15.34 4.60 3.53
N LYS A 452 16.64 4.53 3.21
CA LYS A 452 17.60 5.56 3.62
C LYS A 452 17.25 6.85 2.91
N TYR A 453 17.10 7.97 3.62
CA TYR A 453 16.89 9.25 2.96
C TYR A 453 18.22 9.91 2.63
N ILE A 454 18.25 10.60 1.49
CA ILE A 454 19.36 11.47 1.12
C ILE A 454 18.94 12.90 1.47
N HIS A 455 19.72 13.51 2.35
CA HIS A 455 19.57 14.90 2.73
C HIS A 455 20.15 15.81 1.65
N GLN A 456 19.38 16.80 1.21
CA GLN A 456 19.82 17.79 0.24
C GLN A 456 20.10 19.13 0.91
N ASP A 457 21.21 19.79 0.54
CA ASP A 457 21.49 21.16 1.02
C ASP A 457 20.44 22.17 0.55
N LYS A 458 19.84 21.91 -0.63
CA LYS A 458 18.80 22.76 -1.26
C LYS A 458 17.76 21.89 -1.95
N GLY A 459 16.76 21.45 -1.21
CA GLY A 459 15.62 20.68 -1.73
C GLY A 459 14.98 19.84 -0.63
N PRO A 460 13.80 19.25 -0.89
CA PRO A 460 13.24 18.26 0.02
C PRO A 460 14.11 17.02 0.05
N ASP A 461 14.19 16.37 1.20
CA ASP A 461 14.80 15.05 1.30
C ASP A 461 14.02 14.05 0.45
N TYR A 462 14.70 13.01 -0.02
CA TYR A 462 14.04 11.94 -0.77
C TYR A 462 14.53 10.58 -0.29
N PRO A 463 13.68 9.54 -0.38
CA PRO A 463 14.09 8.20 -0.04
C PRO A 463 14.99 7.62 -1.16
N LEU A 464 15.93 6.74 -0.78
CA LEU A 464 16.79 6.03 -1.72
C LEU A 464 16.00 4.99 -2.50
N ASP A 465 15.15 4.24 -1.81
CA ASP A 465 14.24 3.24 -2.37
C ASP A 465 12.81 3.78 -2.32
N VAL A 466 11.91 3.16 -3.08
CA VAL A 466 10.48 3.47 -3.03
C VAL A 466 9.72 2.24 -2.54
N ASP A 467 8.39 2.32 -2.58
CA ASP A 467 7.50 1.25 -2.16
C ASP A 467 7.87 -0.13 -2.73
N SER A 468 7.63 -1.15 -1.93
CA SER A 468 7.74 -2.55 -2.34
C SER A 468 6.37 -3.20 -2.36
N ILE A 469 6.08 -3.95 -3.42
CA ILE A 469 4.79 -4.60 -3.65
C ILE A 469 4.92 -6.08 -3.33
N PHE A 470 4.12 -6.56 -2.38
CA PHE A 470 4.09 -7.94 -1.95
C PHE A 470 2.98 -8.69 -2.69
N PHE A 471 3.31 -9.86 -3.23
CA PHE A 471 2.37 -10.74 -3.93
C PHE A 471 2.22 -12.05 -3.18
N THR A 472 1.03 -12.66 -3.29
CA THR A 472 0.76 -14.00 -2.79
C THR A 472 0.09 -14.84 -3.87
N TYR A 473 0.36 -16.14 -3.85
CA TYR A 473 -0.34 -17.10 -4.68
C TYR A 473 -1.74 -17.37 -4.09
N ASP A 474 -2.77 -17.19 -4.91
CA ASP A 474 -4.16 -17.39 -4.54
C ASP A 474 -4.89 -18.14 -5.68
N PRO A 475 -5.02 -19.47 -5.61
CA PRO A 475 -5.67 -20.25 -6.66
C PRO A 475 -7.18 -19.96 -6.77
N THR A 476 -7.76 -19.30 -5.77
CA THR A 476 -9.17 -18.89 -5.79
C THR A 476 -9.39 -17.54 -6.51
N ALA A 477 -8.30 -16.84 -6.85
CA ALA A 477 -8.34 -15.73 -7.79
C ALA A 477 -8.54 -16.28 -9.23
N VAL A 478 -9.81 -16.37 -9.64
CA VAL A 478 -10.40 -16.85 -10.92
C VAL A 478 -9.50 -16.55 -12.16
N PRO A 479 -9.36 -17.49 -13.14
CA PRO A 479 -10.38 -17.70 -14.17
C PRO A 479 -11.14 -19.03 -14.02
N ALA A 480 -12.40 -19.05 -14.49
CA ALA A 480 -13.19 -20.27 -14.55
C ALA A 480 -12.47 -21.37 -15.36
N SER A 481 -12.57 -22.61 -14.87
CA SER A 481 -12.12 -23.88 -15.45
C SER A 481 -10.61 -24.16 -15.51
N ALA A 482 -10.08 -24.91 -14.54
CA ALA A 482 -9.22 -26.10 -14.74
C ALA A 482 -8.95 -26.84 -13.41
N SER A 483 -8.74 -28.15 -13.54
CA SER A 483 -8.69 -29.24 -12.55
C SER A 483 -7.76 -29.12 -11.32
N PRO A 484 -7.99 -29.94 -10.27
CA PRO A 484 -7.21 -29.90 -9.03
C PRO A 484 -5.84 -30.55 -9.23
N TYR A 485 -4.78 -29.74 -9.29
CA TYR A 485 -3.45 -30.24 -9.00
C TYR A 485 -3.31 -30.45 -7.49
N ALA A 486 -2.76 -31.60 -7.10
CA ALA A 486 -2.57 -32.00 -5.72
C ALA A 486 -1.78 -30.93 -4.95
N GLN A 487 -2.43 -30.27 -4.01
CA GLN A 487 -1.74 -29.40 -3.07
C GLN A 487 -0.81 -30.25 -2.21
N PRO A 488 0.44 -29.82 -1.94
CA PRO A 488 1.22 -30.47 -0.91
C PRO A 488 0.43 -30.38 0.41
N GLN A 489 0.18 -31.52 1.06
CA GLN A 489 -0.48 -31.56 2.36
C GLN A 489 0.45 -30.94 3.41
N TYR A 490 0.35 -29.63 3.60
CA TYR A 490 0.89 -28.96 4.77
C TYR A 490 -0.16 -28.95 5.87
N THR A 491 0.20 -29.45 7.06
CA THR A 491 -0.65 -29.30 8.25
C THR A 491 -0.72 -27.82 8.60
N GLN A 492 -1.86 -27.19 8.33
CA GLN A 492 -2.09 -25.78 8.67
C GLN A 492 -2.04 -25.61 10.19
N PRO A 493 -1.27 -24.64 10.73
CA PRO A 493 -1.29 -24.36 12.15
C PRO A 493 -2.69 -23.86 12.56
N PRO A 494 -3.17 -24.20 13.77
CA PRO A 494 -4.43 -23.70 14.27
C PRO A 494 -4.40 -22.16 14.35
N PRO A 495 -5.52 -21.48 14.09
CA PRO A 495 -5.59 -20.03 14.20
C PRO A 495 -5.33 -19.61 15.65
N TYR A 496 -4.44 -18.63 15.87
CA TYR A 496 -4.16 -18.12 17.23
C TYR A 496 -5.39 -17.56 17.93
N GLY A 497 -6.42 -17.12 17.18
CA GLY A 497 -7.68 -16.65 17.76
C GLY A 497 -8.55 -17.76 18.37
N LEU A 498 -8.20 -19.04 18.18
CA LEU A 498 -8.91 -20.20 18.73
C LEU A 498 -8.05 -21.05 19.68
N LEU A 499 -6.77 -20.70 19.88
CA LEU A 499 -5.90 -21.43 20.79
C LEU A 499 -6.24 -21.09 22.26
N PRO A 500 -6.33 -22.09 23.16
CA PRO A 500 -6.46 -21.85 24.59
C PRO A 500 -5.32 -20.99 25.14
N PRO A 501 -5.59 -20.13 26.15
CA PRO A 501 -4.54 -19.35 26.80
C PRO A 501 -3.44 -20.27 27.37
N GLY A 502 -2.17 -20.03 26.98
CA GLY A 502 -1.01 -20.74 27.51
C GLY A 502 -0.47 -21.89 26.66
N GLU A 503 -1.11 -22.26 25.55
CA GLU A 503 -0.54 -23.23 24.61
C GLU A 503 0.47 -22.59 23.65
N ALA A 504 1.64 -23.24 23.50
CA ALA A 504 2.63 -22.85 22.51
C ALA A 504 2.14 -23.24 21.11
N ALA A 505 2.25 -22.31 20.16
CA ALA A 505 1.87 -22.64 18.79
C ALA A 505 2.84 -23.61 18.14
N PRO A 506 2.36 -24.43 17.19
CA PRO A 506 3.24 -25.26 16.40
C PRO A 506 4.23 -24.40 15.61
N PRO A 507 5.44 -24.91 15.33
CA PRO A 507 6.43 -24.19 14.56
C PRO A 507 5.89 -23.87 13.15
N PHE A 508 6.10 -22.63 12.71
CA PHE A 508 5.80 -22.23 11.35
C PHE A 508 6.80 -22.88 10.38
N ALA A 509 6.29 -23.71 9.46
CA ALA A 509 7.05 -24.23 8.34
C ALA A 509 6.75 -23.37 7.09
N PRO A 510 7.72 -22.61 6.56
CA PRO A 510 7.50 -21.86 5.33
C PRO A 510 7.19 -22.79 4.15
N PRO A 511 6.35 -22.39 3.19
CA PRO A 511 6.20 -23.05 1.90
C PRO A 511 7.55 -23.31 1.24
N ALA A 512 7.65 -24.41 0.50
CA ALA A 512 8.81 -24.67 -0.34
C ALA A 512 8.83 -23.67 -1.51
N TYR A 513 9.95 -22.98 -1.68
CA TYR A 513 10.23 -22.14 -2.83
C TYR A 513 11.21 -22.86 -3.75
N GLY A 514 11.04 -22.73 -5.07
CA GLY A 514 12.09 -23.15 -6.02
C GLY A 514 13.39 -22.42 -5.67
N VAL A 515 14.44 -23.17 -5.40
CA VAL A 515 15.74 -22.61 -5.00
C VAL A 515 16.44 -22.14 -6.26
N TYR A 516 16.80 -20.85 -6.35
CA TYR A 516 17.75 -20.42 -7.38
C TYR A 516 19.04 -21.22 -7.17
N PRO A 517 19.48 -22.03 -8.14
CA PRO A 517 20.74 -22.73 -7.99
C PRO A 517 21.85 -21.70 -7.80
N ASN A 518 22.54 -21.78 -6.66
CA ASN A 518 23.83 -21.14 -6.49
C ASN A 518 24.74 -21.73 -7.58
N GLN A 519 25.02 -20.96 -8.64
CA GLN A 519 26.08 -21.29 -9.60
C GLN A 519 27.35 -20.56 -9.23
#